data_AF-A0A3P8RMP6-F1
#
_entry.id   AF-A0A3P8RMP6-F1
#
_cell.length_a   1.000
_cell.length_b   1.000
_cell.length_c   1.000
_cell.angle_alpha   90.00
_cell.angle_beta   90.00
_cell.angle_gamma   90.00
#
_symmetry.space_group_name_H-M   'P 1'
#
loop_
_entity.id
_entity.type
_entity.pdbx_description
1 polymer ?
#
loop_
_entity_poly.entity_id
_entity_poly.type
_entity_poly.pdbx_seq_one_letter_code
_entity_poly.pdbx_strand_id
1 'polypeptide(L)'
;MQPPLPPEAVRELVCSCLHRDPVAADLRCSLFVAAAQNYKRDSLLRPFPPRYISGDNKDFEELLADVSSLPGVRELVRLRPGEGDQHLALTHWILSSKSFAVKTLQKDEYAKLCNLTENEGISAPVPNFLFELEYSDQMNARFERTREGRDVFYAFHGSRLENFHSIIHNGLHCHLNKNSVFGEGTYLTSDLSMAVLYSPHSSSWRESILGPQLSCVALCEVIDHPDVKCQVKKKDSEIIDRQRSRAKNSEGGDVPQKYFIVTNNQLLRVKYLLVYSQRRHLSRHSRTHFAVMMSLYLLLLVFIGALNSTTFVSFWNRLFR
;
A
#
# COMPACT_ATOMS: atom_id res chain seq x y z
N MET A 1 1.86 -4.75 -29.85
CA MET A 1 0.82 -4.15 -28.99
C MET A 1 -0.54 -4.61 -29.50
N GLN A 2 -1.48 -5.00 -28.64
CA GLN A 2 -2.85 -5.20 -29.11
C GLN A 2 -3.37 -3.86 -29.66
N PRO A 3 -4.10 -3.84 -30.78
CA PRO A 3 -4.67 -2.60 -31.30
C PRO A 3 -5.58 -1.97 -30.22
N PRO A 4 -5.61 -0.63 -30.13
CA PRO A 4 -6.50 0.04 -29.18
C PRO A 4 -7.93 -0.40 -29.47
N LEU A 5 -8.63 -0.85 -28.44
CA LEU A 5 -10.05 -1.19 -28.53
C LEU A 5 -10.84 0.06 -28.93
N PRO A 6 -11.92 -0.10 -29.72
CA PRO A 6 -12.78 1.03 -30.05
C PRO A 6 -13.39 1.63 -28.77
N PRO A 7 -13.59 2.96 -28.68
CA PRO A 7 -14.08 3.62 -27.47
C PRO A 7 -15.39 3.04 -26.91
N GLU A 8 -16.30 2.60 -27.79
CA GLU A 8 -17.56 1.97 -27.39
C GLU A 8 -17.33 0.64 -26.64
N ALA A 9 -16.45 -0.23 -27.14
CA ALA A 9 -16.12 -1.48 -26.48
C ALA A 9 -15.40 -1.23 -25.13
N VAL A 10 -14.52 -0.24 -25.07
CA VAL A 10 -13.87 0.18 -23.82
C VAL A 10 -14.91 0.60 -22.78
N ARG A 11 -15.89 1.41 -23.19
CA ARG A 11 -16.98 1.87 -22.33
C ARG A 11 -17.80 0.70 -21.79
N GLU A 12 -18.23 -0.22 -22.65
CA GLU A 12 -18.99 -1.40 -22.23
C GLU A 12 -18.22 -2.26 -21.22
N LEU A 13 -16.94 -2.51 -21.46
CA LEU A 13 -16.08 -3.28 -20.56
C LEU A 13 -15.90 -2.59 -19.20
N VAL A 14 -15.65 -1.29 -19.19
CA VAL A 14 -15.52 -0.51 -17.94
C VAL A 14 -16.83 -0.54 -17.19
N CYS A 15 -17.95 -0.22 -17.84
CA CYS A 15 -19.28 -0.27 -17.23
C CYS A 15 -19.56 -1.66 -16.67
N SER A 16 -19.30 -2.74 -17.41
CA SER A 16 -19.51 -4.11 -16.93
C SER A 16 -18.68 -4.41 -15.67
N CYS A 17 -17.42 -3.99 -15.62
CA CYS A 17 -16.57 -4.16 -14.44
C CYS A 17 -17.10 -3.37 -13.23
N LEU A 18 -17.49 -2.11 -13.45
CA LEU A 18 -18.00 -1.23 -12.39
C LEU A 18 -19.36 -1.69 -11.85
N HIS A 19 -20.22 -2.30 -12.68
CA HIS A 19 -21.48 -2.88 -12.20
C HIS A 19 -21.27 -4.18 -11.42
N ARG A 20 -20.28 -4.99 -11.80
CA ARG A 20 -20.01 -6.29 -11.16
C ARG A 20 -19.43 -6.14 -9.76
N ASP A 21 -18.38 -5.33 -9.62
CA ASP A 21 -17.74 -5.07 -8.32
C ASP A 21 -17.17 -3.65 -8.28
N PRO A 22 -18.00 -2.64 -7.95
CA PRO A 22 -17.59 -1.25 -7.94
C PRO A 22 -16.52 -0.97 -6.87
N VAL A 23 -16.53 -1.72 -5.76
CA VAL A 23 -15.63 -1.53 -4.62
C VAL A 23 -14.23 -2.03 -4.95
N ALA A 24 -14.10 -3.18 -5.61
CA ALA A 24 -12.81 -3.68 -6.07
C ALA A 24 -12.23 -2.84 -7.22
N ALA A 25 -13.10 -2.35 -8.12
CA ALA A 25 -12.67 -1.45 -9.18
C ALA A 25 -12.16 -0.12 -8.62
N ASP A 26 -12.89 0.46 -7.65
CA ASP A 26 -12.48 1.68 -6.96
C ASP A 26 -11.14 1.50 -6.24
N LEU A 27 -10.91 0.35 -5.57
CA LEU A 27 -9.62 0.07 -4.96
C LEU A 27 -8.48 0.16 -5.98
N ARG A 28 -8.62 -0.47 -7.15
CA ARG A 28 -7.57 -0.49 -8.17
C ARG A 28 -7.27 0.93 -8.69
N CYS A 29 -8.30 1.73 -8.93
CA CYS A 29 -8.15 3.15 -9.24
C CYS A 29 -7.45 3.90 -8.10
N SER A 30 -7.86 3.67 -6.86
CA SER A 30 -7.32 4.30 -5.66
C SER A 30 -5.83 4.01 -5.45
N LEU A 31 -5.39 2.76 -5.68
CA LEU A 31 -3.99 2.36 -5.62
C LEU A 31 -3.17 2.98 -6.75
N PHE A 32 -3.71 2.98 -7.98
CA PHE A 32 -3.06 3.59 -9.14
C PHE A 32 -2.86 5.10 -8.94
N VAL A 33 -3.91 5.82 -8.53
CA VAL A 33 -3.85 7.27 -8.27
C VAL A 33 -2.86 7.59 -7.15
N ALA A 34 -2.85 6.80 -6.07
CA ALA A 34 -1.87 6.98 -4.99
C ALA A 34 -0.41 6.85 -5.48
N ALA A 35 -0.14 5.87 -6.35
CA ALA A 35 1.18 5.68 -6.94
C ALA A 35 1.55 6.80 -7.93
N ALA A 36 0.60 7.21 -8.78
CA ALA A 36 0.82 8.23 -9.81
C ALA A 36 1.07 9.62 -9.22
N GLN A 37 0.33 10.00 -8.18
CA GLN A 37 0.47 11.31 -7.55
C GLN A 37 1.72 11.44 -6.68
N ASN A 38 2.32 10.32 -6.24
CA ASN A 38 3.49 10.33 -5.38
C ASN A 38 4.71 10.96 -6.07
N TYR A 39 5.57 11.64 -5.31
CA TYR A 39 6.81 12.22 -5.85
C TYR A 39 7.80 11.14 -6.34
N LYS A 40 7.70 9.89 -5.85
CA LYS A 40 8.46 8.72 -6.30
C LYS A 40 7.78 7.93 -7.42
N ARG A 41 6.79 8.51 -8.12
CA ARG A 41 5.99 7.83 -9.16
C ARG A 41 6.80 7.05 -10.19
N ASP A 42 8.00 7.48 -10.56
CA ASP A 42 8.79 6.75 -11.57
C ASP A 42 9.22 5.34 -11.13
N SER A 43 9.48 5.16 -9.84
CA SER A 43 9.78 3.83 -9.27
C SER A 43 8.53 3.08 -8.84
N LEU A 44 7.48 3.79 -8.39
CA LEU A 44 6.28 3.18 -7.80
C LEU A 44 5.20 2.80 -8.82
N LEU A 45 5.03 3.58 -9.89
CA LEU A 45 3.97 3.37 -10.87
C LEU A 45 4.38 2.33 -11.91
N ARG A 46 4.45 1.07 -11.45
CA ARG A 46 4.83 -0.08 -12.25
C ARG A 46 3.76 -1.17 -12.09
N PRO A 47 3.05 -1.60 -13.14
CA PRO A 47 3.20 -1.20 -14.54
C PRO A 47 2.80 0.25 -14.78
N PHE A 48 3.30 0.82 -15.88
CA PHE A 48 2.99 2.17 -16.33
C PHE A 48 2.09 2.10 -17.59
N PRO A 49 1.06 2.96 -17.71
CA PRO A 49 0.14 2.95 -18.85
C PRO A 49 0.85 3.29 -20.17
N PRO A 50 0.85 2.38 -21.18
CA PRO A 50 1.59 2.59 -22.43
C PRO A 50 1.17 3.82 -23.23
N ARG A 51 -0.07 4.31 -23.04
CA ARG A 51 -0.59 5.52 -23.70
C ARG A 51 0.28 6.75 -23.43
N TYR A 52 0.88 6.83 -22.25
CA TYR A 52 1.68 7.97 -21.82
C TYR A 52 3.19 7.72 -22.00
N ILE A 53 3.55 6.81 -22.93
CA ILE A 53 4.94 6.53 -23.28
C ILE A 53 5.18 7.02 -24.70
N SER A 54 6.13 7.95 -24.85
CA SER A 54 6.60 8.43 -26.14
C SER A 54 8.07 8.07 -26.31
N GLY A 55 8.35 7.03 -27.12
CA GLY A 55 9.68 6.42 -27.21
C GLY A 55 10.09 5.81 -25.88
N ASP A 56 11.20 6.29 -25.32
CA ASP A 56 11.70 5.86 -23.99
C ASP A 56 11.25 6.79 -22.84
N ASN A 57 10.53 7.87 -23.16
CA ASN A 57 10.11 8.87 -22.19
C ASN A 57 8.68 8.60 -21.69
N LYS A 58 8.52 8.63 -20.36
CA LYS A 58 7.21 8.58 -19.70
C LYS A 58 6.68 10.00 -19.52
N ASP A 59 5.54 10.29 -20.13
CA ASP A 59 4.83 11.56 -19.95
C ASP A 59 4.00 11.53 -18.66
N PHE A 60 4.65 11.93 -17.56
CA PHE A 60 3.97 12.08 -16.28
C PHE A 60 3.07 13.32 -16.24
N GLU A 61 3.28 14.33 -17.08
CA GLU A 61 2.47 15.55 -17.05
C GLU A 61 1.07 15.29 -17.58
N GLU A 62 0.96 14.67 -18.76
CA GLU A 62 -0.31 14.25 -19.34
C GLU A 62 -1.03 13.26 -18.42
N LEU A 63 -0.31 12.27 -17.89
CA LEU A 63 -0.89 11.29 -16.97
C LEU A 63 -1.46 11.95 -15.71
N LEU A 64 -0.75 12.90 -15.11
CA LEU A 64 -1.22 13.59 -13.91
C LEU A 64 -2.43 14.47 -14.20
N ALA A 65 -2.53 15.08 -15.38
CA ALA A 65 -3.69 15.87 -15.77
C ALA A 65 -4.94 14.97 -15.84
N ASP A 66 -4.82 13.79 -16.45
CA ASP A 66 -5.89 12.80 -16.53
C ASP A 66 -6.25 12.22 -15.16
N VAL A 67 -5.24 11.89 -14.33
CA VAL A 67 -5.44 11.39 -12.97
C VAL A 67 -6.10 12.42 -12.06
N SER A 68 -5.72 13.69 -12.17
CA SER A 68 -6.26 14.76 -11.32
C SER A 68 -7.71 15.11 -11.65
N SER A 69 -8.14 14.84 -12.88
CA SER A 69 -9.52 15.06 -13.36
C SER A 69 -10.35 13.78 -13.41
N LEU A 70 -9.81 12.63 -12.97
CA LEU A 70 -10.46 11.33 -13.06
C LEU A 70 -11.76 11.26 -12.22
N PRO A 71 -12.94 11.12 -12.86
CA PRO A 71 -14.24 11.07 -12.17
C PRO A 71 -14.41 9.79 -11.36
N GLY A 72 -15.12 9.87 -10.23
CA GLY A 72 -15.39 8.70 -9.37
C GLY A 72 -16.10 7.56 -10.10
N VAL A 73 -16.04 6.33 -9.57
CA VAL A 73 -16.65 5.14 -10.21
C VAL A 73 -18.14 5.32 -10.55
N ARG A 74 -18.89 6.07 -9.73
CA ARG A 74 -20.31 6.37 -9.96
C ARG A 74 -20.55 7.31 -11.14
N GLU A 75 -19.62 8.23 -11.37
CA GLU A 75 -19.68 9.20 -12.46
C GLU A 75 -19.23 8.58 -13.77
N LEU A 76 -18.19 7.74 -13.73
CA LEU A 76 -17.71 7.00 -14.91
C LEU A 76 -18.83 6.17 -15.58
N VAL A 77 -19.68 5.51 -14.78
CA VAL A 77 -20.83 4.74 -15.30
C VAL A 77 -21.88 5.63 -15.96
N ARG A 78 -21.95 6.91 -15.59
CA ARG A 78 -22.96 7.88 -16.07
C ARG A 78 -22.51 8.69 -17.28
N LEU A 79 -21.25 8.56 -17.71
CA LEU A 79 -20.74 9.29 -18.87
C LEU A 79 -21.50 8.89 -20.15
N ARG A 80 -21.85 9.88 -20.98
CA ARG A 80 -22.49 9.65 -22.28
C ARG A 80 -21.46 9.25 -23.34
N PRO A 81 -21.86 8.59 -24.44
CA PRO A 81 -20.96 8.30 -25.56
C PRO A 81 -20.21 9.55 -26.03
N GLY A 82 -18.89 9.44 -26.21
CA GLY A 82 -18.00 10.55 -26.57
C GLY A 82 -17.54 11.42 -25.39
N GLU A 83 -18.11 11.26 -24.19
CA GLU A 83 -17.64 11.95 -22.98
C GLU A 83 -16.61 11.10 -22.23
N GLY A 84 -15.50 11.73 -21.83
CA GLY A 84 -14.51 11.15 -20.92
C GLY A 84 -13.77 9.94 -21.50
N ASP A 85 -13.62 9.86 -22.83
CA ASP A 85 -12.99 8.71 -23.48
C ASP A 85 -11.54 8.49 -22.99
N GLN A 86 -10.79 9.56 -22.64
CA GLN A 86 -9.48 9.37 -22.01
C GLN A 86 -9.56 8.73 -20.61
N HIS A 87 -10.54 9.12 -19.80
CA HIS A 87 -10.76 8.57 -18.45
C HIS A 87 -11.21 7.12 -18.51
N LEU A 88 -12.07 6.77 -19.47
CA LEU A 88 -12.51 5.40 -19.71
C LEU A 88 -11.37 4.53 -20.22
N ALA A 89 -10.53 5.04 -21.14
CA ALA A 89 -9.35 4.31 -21.60
C ALA A 89 -8.35 4.04 -20.47
N LEU A 90 -8.08 5.05 -19.62
CA LEU A 90 -7.21 4.90 -18.46
C LEU A 90 -7.81 3.92 -17.45
N THR A 91 -9.10 4.06 -17.11
CA THR A 91 -9.80 3.16 -16.18
C THR A 91 -9.81 1.73 -16.71
N HIS A 92 -10.10 1.53 -17.98
CA HIS A 92 -10.04 0.23 -18.63
C HIS A 92 -8.64 -0.39 -18.47
N TRP A 93 -7.58 0.37 -18.72
CA TRP A 93 -6.22 -0.10 -18.53
C TRP A 93 -5.94 -0.49 -17.07
N ILE A 94 -6.33 0.36 -16.10
CA ILE A 94 -6.18 0.08 -14.67
C ILE A 94 -6.90 -1.23 -14.29
N LEU A 95 -8.08 -1.45 -14.83
CA LEU A 95 -8.93 -2.62 -14.55
C LEU A 95 -8.58 -3.85 -15.38
N SER A 96 -7.78 -3.70 -16.44
CA SER A 96 -7.37 -4.79 -17.31
C SER A 96 -6.12 -5.48 -16.79
N SER A 97 -6.28 -6.56 -16.03
CA SER A 97 -5.19 -7.48 -15.68
C SER A 97 -5.52 -8.88 -16.18
N LYS A 98 -4.56 -9.51 -16.85
CA LYS A 98 -4.67 -10.93 -17.27
C LYS A 98 -4.13 -11.89 -16.20
N SER A 99 -3.40 -11.37 -15.23
CA SER A 99 -2.68 -12.18 -14.23
C SER A 99 -3.49 -12.39 -12.94
N PHE A 100 -4.41 -11.48 -12.64
CA PHE A 100 -5.24 -11.55 -11.44
C PHE A 100 -6.53 -10.72 -11.59
N ALA A 101 -7.53 -11.07 -10.80
CA ALA A 101 -8.69 -10.24 -10.48
C ALA A 101 -8.64 -9.81 -9.01
N VAL A 102 -9.34 -8.72 -8.69
CA VAL A 102 -9.56 -8.27 -7.31
C VAL A 102 -11.05 -8.42 -7.04
N LYS A 103 -11.38 -9.03 -5.91
CA LYS A 103 -12.75 -9.29 -5.49
C LYS A 103 -12.99 -8.73 -4.10
N THR A 104 -14.09 -8.02 -3.92
CA THR A 104 -14.51 -7.53 -2.61
C THR A 104 -15.02 -8.69 -1.76
N LEU A 105 -14.52 -8.78 -0.53
CA LEU A 105 -14.98 -9.74 0.47
C LEU A 105 -15.94 -9.08 1.46
N GLN A 106 -16.83 -9.89 2.02
CA GLN A 106 -17.73 -9.48 3.09
C GLN A 106 -16.99 -9.41 4.43
N LYS A 107 -17.51 -8.62 5.38
CA LYS A 107 -16.81 -8.36 6.65
C LYS A 107 -16.70 -9.57 7.58
N ASP A 108 -17.63 -10.52 7.47
CA ASP A 108 -17.64 -11.79 8.18
C ASP A 108 -16.47 -12.70 7.79
N GLU A 109 -15.92 -12.53 6.58
CA GLU A 109 -14.69 -13.21 6.17
C GLU A 109 -13.47 -12.79 7.01
N TYR A 110 -13.52 -11.63 7.69
CA TYR A 110 -12.42 -11.17 8.54
C TYR A 110 -12.05 -12.18 9.63
N ALA A 111 -13.05 -12.80 10.26
CA ALA A 111 -12.82 -13.79 11.32
C ALA A 111 -12.07 -15.01 10.77
N LYS A 112 -12.37 -15.43 9.54
CA LYS A 112 -11.64 -16.51 8.87
C LYS A 112 -10.19 -16.13 8.60
N LEU A 113 -9.93 -14.89 8.16
CA LEU A 113 -8.57 -14.41 7.94
C LEU A 113 -7.76 -14.33 9.24
N CYS A 114 -8.36 -13.94 10.36
CA CYS A 114 -7.69 -13.95 11.66
C CYS A 114 -7.30 -15.36 12.12
N ASN A 115 -8.15 -16.35 11.83
CA ASN A 115 -7.86 -17.75 12.15
C ASN A 115 -6.69 -18.30 11.33
N LEU A 116 -6.53 -17.87 10.07
CA LEU A 116 -5.41 -18.29 9.20
C LEU A 116 -4.03 -17.85 9.72
N THR A 117 -3.97 -16.78 10.51
CA THR A 117 -2.71 -16.21 11.00
C THR A 117 -2.39 -16.56 12.45
N GLU A 118 -3.24 -17.37 13.10
CA GLU A 118 -3.13 -17.71 14.54
C GLU A 118 -2.92 -16.45 15.41
N ASN A 119 -3.62 -15.36 15.06
CA ASN A 119 -3.43 -14.06 15.71
C ASN A 119 -4.14 -14.03 17.07
N GLU A 120 -3.52 -14.68 18.06
CA GLU A 120 -3.99 -14.71 19.44
C GLU A 120 -3.55 -13.43 20.18
N GLY A 121 -4.51 -12.62 20.60
CA GLY A 121 -4.37 -11.82 21.82
C GLY A 121 -4.07 -10.31 21.70
N ILE A 122 -4.01 -9.70 20.51
CA ILE A 122 -3.88 -8.23 20.41
C ILE A 122 -5.01 -7.63 19.58
N SER A 123 -5.70 -6.63 20.16
CA SER A 123 -6.76 -5.85 19.50
C SER A 123 -6.16 -4.98 18.39
N ALA A 124 -6.00 -5.56 17.21
CA ALA A 124 -5.68 -4.83 15.99
C ALA A 124 -6.94 -4.12 15.46
N PRO A 125 -6.79 -2.96 14.78
CA PRO A 125 -7.93 -2.29 14.18
C PRO A 125 -8.59 -3.21 13.13
N VAL A 126 -9.92 -3.25 13.13
CA VAL A 126 -10.71 -3.99 12.14
C VAL A 126 -10.71 -3.20 10.82
N PRO A 127 -10.36 -3.83 9.68
CA PRO A 127 -10.36 -3.16 8.39
C PRO A 127 -11.79 -2.74 7.96
N ASN A 128 -11.88 -1.64 7.22
CA ASN A 128 -13.15 -1.17 6.69
C ASN A 128 -13.60 -1.97 5.47
N PHE A 129 -12.63 -2.40 4.66
CA PHE A 129 -12.83 -3.17 3.43
C PHE A 129 -11.83 -4.32 3.35
N LEU A 130 -12.26 -5.41 2.76
CA LEU A 130 -11.47 -6.62 2.53
C LEU A 130 -11.52 -6.99 1.06
N PHE A 131 -10.37 -7.43 0.54
CA PHE A 131 -10.26 -7.84 -0.85
C PHE A 131 -9.44 -9.11 -0.98
N GLU A 132 -9.80 -9.95 -1.94
CA GLU A 132 -9.05 -11.12 -2.36
C GLU A 132 -8.41 -10.87 -3.73
N LEU A 133 -7.17 -11.34 -3.89
CA LEU A 133 -6.53 -11.48 -5.20
C LEU A 133 -6.76 -12.90 -5.72
N GLU A 134 -7.54 -12.99 -6.80
CA GLU A 134 -7.80 -14.22 -7.55
C GLU A 134 -6.83 -14.27 -8.74
N TYR A 135 -5.77 -15.07 -8.61
CA TYR A 135 -4.76 -15.22 -9.67
C TYR A 135 -5.26 -16.10 -10.81
N SER A 136 -4.77 -15.87 -12.02
CA SER A 136 -5.08 -16.70 -13.19
C SER A 136 -4.55 -18.12 -13.04
N ASP A 137 -5.11 -19.07 -13.79
CA ASP A 137 -4.70 -20.48 -13.75
C ASP A 137 -3.20 -20.68 -14.00
N GLN A 138 -2.63 -19.88 -14.90
CA GLN A 138 -1.19 -19.90 -15.17
C GLN A 138 -0.37 -19.52 -13.94
N MET A 139 -0.79 -18.48 -13.21
CA MET A 139 -0.12 -18.01 -12.00
C MET A 139 -0.32 -18.98 -10.84
N ASN A 140 -1.52 -19.56 -10.69
CA ASN A 140 -1.80 -20.61 -9.72
C ASN A 140 -0.94 -21.86 -9.97
N ALA A 141 -0.90 -22.36 -11.21
CA ALA A 141 -0.08 -23.52 -11.57
C ALA A 141 1.41 -23.29 -11.33
N ARG A 142 1.90 -22.06 -11.52
CA ARG A 142 3.28 -21.70 -11.20
C ARG A 142 3.53 -21.76 -9.69
N PHE A 143 2.64 -21.19 -8.88
CA PHE A 143 2.78 -21.20 -7.42
C PHE A 143 2.72 -22.63 -6.86
N GLU A 144 1.78 -23.45 -7.32
CA GLU A 144 1.67 -24.86 -6.91
C GLU A 144 2.90 -25.69 -7.33
N ARG A 145 3.48 -25.42 -8.50
CA ARG A 145 4.74 -26.05 -8.90
C ARG A 145 5.88 -25.69 -7.97
N THR A 146 5.99 -24.43 -7.55
CA THR A 146 7.01 -23.97 -6.58
C THR A 146 6.74 -24.51 -5.17
N ARG A 147 5.48 -24.74 -4.81
CA ARG A 147 5.08 -25.29 -3.51
C ARG A 147 5.58 -26.72 -3.31
N GLU A 148 5.65 -27.53 -4.37
CA GLU A 148 6.16 -28.91 -4.32
C GLU A 148 5.53 -29.76 -3.20
N GLY A 149 4.23 -29.54 -2.94
CA GLY A 149 3.49 -30.27 -1.90
C GLY A 149 3.75 -29.82 -0.45
N ARG A 150 4.54 -28.77 -0.22
CA ARG A 150 4.81 -28.21 1.11
C ARG A 150 3.58 -27.53 1.72
N ASP A 151 3.59 -27.34 3.04
CA ASP A 151 2.57 -26.55 3.72
C ASP A 151 2.66 -25.06 3.32
N VAL A 152 1.54 -24.34 3.47
CA VAL A 152 1.49 -22.88 3.36
C VAL A 152 1.02 -22.28 4.67
N PHE A 153 1.48 -21.08 4.98
CA PHE A 153 1.00 -20.29 6.11
C PHE A 153 0.74 -18.84 5.66
N TYR A 154 0.05 -18.07 6.49
CA TYR A 154 -0.33 -16.70 6.18
C TYR A 154 0.38 -15.71 7.10
N ALA A 155 0.88 -14.62 6.52
CA ALA A 155 1.56 -13.56 7.26
C ALA A 155 1.30 -12.18 6.64
N PHE A 156 1.22 -11.15 7.49
CA PHE A 156 0.95 -9.78 7.10
C PHE A 156 2.20 -9.06 6.61
N HIS A 157 2.02 -8.18 5.63
CA HIS A 157 3.01 -7.22 5.16
C HIS A 157 2.41 -5.82 5.19
N GLY A 158 3.02 -4.94 5.96
CA GLY A 158 2.66 -3.53 5.97
C GLY A 158 3.48 -2.72 4.97
N SER A 159 2.83 -1.81 4.24
CA SER A 159 3.51 -0.91 3.31
C SER A 159 2.77 0.40 3.15
N ARG A 160 3.43 1.41 2.57
CA ARG A 160 2.75 2.65 2.19
C ARG A 160 1.80 2.41 1.03
N LEU A 161 0.67 3.12 1.01
CA LEU A 161 -0.42 2.91 0.04
C LEU A 161 0.07 3.00 -1.42
N GLU A 162 0.92 3.98 -1.72
CA GLU A 162 1.47 4.21 -3.06
C GLU A 162 2.31 3.05 -3.61
N ASN A 163 2.75 2.10 -2.76
CA ASN A 163 3.46 0.91 -3.21
C ASN A 163 2.51 -0.18 -3.72
N PHE A 164 1.24 -0.16 -3.31
CA PHE A 164 0.34 -1.30 -3.51
C PHE A 164 -0.06 -1.50 -4.98
N HIS A 165 -0.04 -0.47 -5.81
CA HIS A 165 -0.16 -0.65 -7.27
C HIS A 165 0.94 -1.58 -7.80
N SER A 166 2.20 -1.31 -7.44
CA SER A 166 3.30 -2.18 -7.84
C SER A 166 3.23 -3.56 -7.19
N ILE A 167 2.89 -3.62 -5.90
CA ILE A 167 2.82 -4.88 -5.16
C ILE A 167 1.80 -5.86 -5.77
N ILE A 168 0.59 -5.41 -6.12
CA ILE A 168 -0.43 -6.31 -6.67
C ILE A 168 -0.07 -6.81 -8.08
N HIS A 169 0.68 -6.01 -8.85
CA HIS A 169 1.04 -6.36 -10.22
C HIS A 169 2.37 -7.14 -10.33
N ASN A 170 3.37 -6.80 -9.54
CA ASN A 170 4.73 -7.33 -9.64
C ASN A 170 5.13 -8.23 -8.46
N GLY A 171 4.29 -8.30 -7.43
CA GLY A 171 4.58 -8.99 -6.17
C GLY A 171 5.45 -8.16 -5.22
N LEU A 172 5.79 -8.75 -4.08
CA LEU A 172 6.73 -8.15 -3.13
C LEU A 172 8.17 -8.47 -3.58
N HIS A 173 8.97 -7.44 -3.81
CA HIS A 173 10.34 -7.57 -4.27
C HIS A 173 11.35 -7.55 -3.10
N CYS A 174 11.89 -8.72 -2.75
CA CYS A 174 12.86 -8.90 -1.66
C CYS A 174 14.08 -7.97 -1.74
N HIS A 175 14.57 -7.69 -2.96
CA HIS A 175 15.79 -6.90 -3.20
C HIS A 175 15.62 -5.39 -3.03
N LEU A 176 14.39 -4.90 -2.84
CA LEU A 176 14.13 -3.49 -2.55
C LEU A 176 14.31 -3.17 -1.04
N ASN A 177 14.43 -4.19 -0.19
CA ASN A 177 14.59 -4.06 1.25
C ASN A 177 16.05 -4.36 1.66
N LYS A 178 16.97 -3.48 1.27
CA LYS A 178 18.42 -3.67 1.56
C LYS A 178 18.85 -3.15 2.93
N ASN A 179 18.08 -2.24 3.53
CA ASN A 179 18.43 -1.58 4.78
C ASN A 179 17.55 -2.09 5.92
N SER A 180 17.80 -3.31 6.37
CA SER A 180 16.98 -3.94 7.38
C SER A 180 17.81 -4.68 8.42
N VAL A 181 17.49 -4.42 9.69
CA VAL A 181 18.25 -4.84 10.88
C VAL A 181 18.50 -6.35 10.90
N PHE A 182 17.55 -7.14 10.39
CA PHE A 182 17.61 -8.60 10.46
C PHE A 182 18.03 -9.28 9.15
N GLY A 183 18.61 -8.53 8.20
CA GLY A 183 19.10 -9.05 6.91
C GLY A 183 18.14 -8.83 5.74
N GLU A 184 18.60 -9.12 4.53
CA GLU A 184 17.86 -8.79 3.30
C GLU A 184 16.65 -9.71 3.07
N GLY A 185 15.50 -9.13 2.68
CA GLY A 185 14.33 -9.89 2.26
C GLY A 185 13.00 -9.16 2.43
N THR A 186 11.91 -9.85 2.08
CA THR A 186 10.55 -9.38 2.35
C THR A 186 10.18 -9.68 3.79
N TYR A 187 9.95 -8.62 4.58
CA TYR A 187 9.53 -8.74 5.97
C TYR A 187 8.02 -8.94 6.08
N LEU A 188 7.65 -10.03 6.75
CA LEU A 188 6.28 -10.37 7.09
C LEU A 188 6.17 -10.54 8.61
N THR A 189 4.95 -10.49 9.12
CA THR A 189 4.66 -10.73 10.54
C THR A 189 3.36 -11.51 10.70
N SER A 190 3.27 -12.39 11.70
CA SER A 190 2.00 -13.04 12.06
C SER A 190 1.04 -12.08 12.78
N ASP A 191 1.53 -10.92 13.23
CA ASP A 191 0.79 -9.96 14.04
C ASP A 191 0.34 -8.75 13.22
N LEU A 192 -0.96 -8.64 13.01
CA LEU A 192 -1.57 -7.52 12.27
C LEU A 192 -1.23 -6.16 12.90
N SER A 193 -1.15 -6.06 14.22
CA SER A 193 -0.87 -4.80 14.90
C SER A 193 0.50 -4.25 14.53
N MET A 194 1.47 -5.13 14.29
CA MET A 194 2.81 -4.74 13.82
C MET A 194 2.79 -4.31 12.35
N ALA A 195 2.05 -5.01 11.48
CA ALA A 195 1.96 -4.65 10.07
C ALA A 195 1.29 -3.28 9.85
N VAL A 196 0.31 -2.93 10.68
CA VAL A 196 -0.36 -1.62 10.64
C VAL A 196 0.62 -0.46 10.89
N LEU A 197 1.65 -0.65 11.73
CA LEU A 197 2.67 0.39 11.99
C LEU A 197 3.47 0.76 10.73
N TYR A 198 3.62 -0.17 9.79
CA TYR A 198 4.28 0.06 8.51
C TYR A 198 3.31 0.53 7.40
N SER A 199 2.04 0.71 7.75
CA SER A 199 0.96 1.03 6.81
C SER A 199 0.29 2.36 7.18
N PRO A 200 1.00 3.50 7.08
CA PRO A 200 0.42 4.79 7.42
C PRO A 200 -0.67 5.18 6.41
N HIS A 201 -1.68 5.92 6.90
CA HIS A 201 -2.68 6.52 6.03
C HIS A 201 -2.01 7.50 5.06
N SER A 202 -2.32 7.36 3.78
CA SER A 202 -1.77 8.19 2.71
C SER A 202 -2.91 8.72 1.83
N SER A 203 -2.63 9.81 1.11
CA SER A 203 -3.59 10.32 0.13
C SER A 203 -3.82 9.27 -0.95
N SER A 204 -5.08 9.00 -1.23
CA SER A 204 -5.52 8.12 -2.30
C SER A 204 -6.26 8.95 -3.35
N TRP A 205 -7.23 8.34 -4.02
CA TRP A 205 -8.09 9.00 -4.97
C TRP A 205 -9.20 9.79 -4.26
N ARG A 206 -9.28 11.09 -4.57
CA ARG A 206 -10.22 12.01 -3.92
C ARG A 206 -11.68 11.60 -4.09
N GLU A 207 -12.02 11.06 -5.26
CA GLU A 207 -13.38 10.63 -5.64
C GLU A 207 -13.66 9.16 -5.29
N SER A 208 -12.75 8.51 -4.56
CA SER A 208 -12.89 7.12 -4.13
C SER A 208 -14.09 6.93 -3.20
N ILE A 209 -14.88 5.89 -3.46
CA ILE A 209 -15.93 5.45 -2.54
C ILE A 209 -15.38 4.81 -1.26
N LEU A 210 -14.11 4.40 -1.25
CA LEU A 210 -13.40 3.90 -0.07
C LEU A 210 -12.95 5.05 0.84
N GLY A 211 -12.87 6.27 0.29
CA GLY A 211 -12.45 7.48 0.98
C GLY A 211 -11.09 8.01 0.51
N PRO A 212 -10.82 9.31 0.71
CA PRO A 212 -9.65 9.97 0.12
C PRO A 212 -8.33 9.65 0.84
N GLN A 213 -8.37 9.00 2.01
CA GLN A 213 -7.21 8.64 2.80
C GLN A 213 -7.31 7.17 3.22
N LEU A 214 -6.40 6.36 2.69
CA LEU A 214 -6.40 4.92 2.88
C LEU A 214 -5.07 4.46 3.50
N SER A 215 -5.16 3.43 4.32
CA SER A 215 -4.05 2.55 4.71
C SER A 215 -4.35 1.15 4.22
N CYS A 216 -3.32 0.39 3.86
CA CYS A 216 -3.47 -0.94 3.27
C CYS A 216 -2.42 -1.88 3.85
N VAL A 217 -2.85 -3.08 4.25
CA VAL A 217 -2.00 -4.19 4.69
C VAL A 217 -2.24 -5.37 3.76
N ALA A 218 -1.17 -6.01 3.27
CA ALA A 218 -1.28 -7.27 2.54
C ALA A 218 -1.28 -8.45 3.51
N LEU A 219 -2.12 -9.45 3.27
CA LEU A 219 -1.99 -10.78 3.84
C LEU A 219 -1.44 -11.72 2.76
N CYS A 220 -0.25 -12.24 3.00
CA CYS A 220 0.48 -13.05 2.04
C CYS A 220 0.30 -14.53 2.35
N GLU A 221 0.15 -15.33 1.29
CA GLU A 221 0.27 -16.79 1.35
C GLU A 221 1.72 -17.16 1.09
N VAL A 222 2.33 -17.89 2.02
CA VAL A 222 3.77 -18.18 2.04
C VAL A 222 3.98 -19.69 2.09
N ILE A 223 4.85 -20.20 1.21
CA ILE A 223 5.27 -21.61 1.21
C ILE A 223 6.25 -21.83 2.36
N ASP A 224 5.99 -22.84 3.20
CA ASP A 224 6.90 -23.23 4.28
C ASP A 224 8.17 -23.88 3.71
N HIS A 225 9.20 -23.06 3.54
CA HIS A 225 10.43 -23.40 2.86
C HIS A 225 11.66 -22.93 3.68
N PRO A 226 12.80 -23.64 3.64
CA PRO A 226 14.02 -23.27 4.38
C PRO A 226 14.58 -21.85 4.08
N ASP A 227 14.23 -21.27 2.94
CA ASP A 227 14.61 -19.90 2.56
C ASP A 227 13.77 -18.81 3.24
N VAL A 228 12.71 -19.20 3.95
CA VAL A 228 11.94 -18.35 4.84
C VAL A 228 12.57 -18.40 6.23
N LYS A 229 13.12 -17.26 6.67
CA LYS A 229 13.81 -17.13 7.97
C LYS A 229 12.82 -16.70 9.05
N CYS A 230 12.79 -17.45 10.14
CA CYS A 230 11.83 -17.31 11.23
C CYS A 230 12.28 -18.13 12.44
N GLN A 231 11.74 -17.79 13.61
CA GLN A 231 11.91 -18.58 14.84
C GLN A 231 10.61 -19.31 15.17
N VAL A 232 10.26 -20.29 14.34
CA VAL A 232 9.06 -21.12 14.57
C VAL A 232 9.46 -22.33 15.43
N LYS A 233 8.61 -22.68 16.39
CA LYS A 233 8.72 -23.95 17.13
C LYS A 233 8.40 -25.08 16.15
N LYS A 234 9.22 -26.14 16.08
CA LYS A 234 8.89 -27.29 15.23
C LYS A 234 7.53 -27.85 15.64
N LYS A 235 6.66 -28.18 14.66
CA LYS A 235 5.49 -29.04 14.90
C LYS A 235 6.00 -30.27 15.66
N ASP A 236 5.46 -30.50 16.85
CA ASP A 236 5.79 -31.60 17.77
C ASP A 236 7.08 -31.50 18.63
N SER A 237 7.73 -30.33 18.73
CA SER A 237 8.75 -30.13 19.77
C SER A 237 8.89 -28.65 20.21
N GLU A 238 9.23 -28.42 21.48
CA GLU A 238 9.59 -27.07 21.97
C GLU A 238 10.93 -26.55 21.41
N ILE A 239 11.59 -27.35 20.56
CA ILE A 239 12.89 -27.01 19.97
C ILE A 239 12.68 -26.06 18.80
N ILE A 240 13.18 -24.83 18.96
CA ILE A 240 13.23 -23.81 17.91
C ILE A 240 14.13 -24.31 16.78
N ASP A 241 13.65 -24.22 15.54
CA ASP A 241 14.48 -24.50 14.37
C ASP A 241 15.53 -23.40 14.16
N ARG A 242 16.68 -23.57 14.82
CA ARG A 242 17.82 -22.65 14.73
C ARG A 242 18.41 -22.54 13.32
N GLN A 243 18.11 -23.46 12.39
CA GLN A 243 18.64 -23.38 11.02
C GLN A 243 17.99 -22.23 10.22
N ARG A 244 16.80 -21.78 10.64
CA ARG A 244 16.03 -20.72 9.99
C ARG A 244 16.03 -19.41 10.77
N SER A 245 16.72 -19.34 11.92
CA SER A 245 16.63 -18.18 12.82
C SER A 245 17.30 -16.92 12.26
N ARG A 246 18.26 -17.04 11.34
CA ARG A 246 19.07 -15.91 10.89
C ARG A 246 19.06 -15.75 9.37
N ALA A 247 18.78 -14.53 8.91
CA ALA A 247 18.95 -14.17 7.51
C ALA A 247 20.38 -13.74 7.19
N LYS A 248 20.74 -13.78 5.90
CA LYS A 248 22.05 -13.33 5.43
C LYS A 248 22.22 -11.84 5.75
N ASN A 249 23.43 -11.46 6.17
CA ASN A 249 23.78 -10.08 6.52
C ASN A 249 22.95 -9.47 7.67
N SER A 250 22.40 -10.29 8.57
CA SER A 250 21.71 -9.78 9.75
C SER A 250 22.69 -9.17 10.75
N GLU A 251 22.59 -7.85 10.95
CA GLU A 251 23.32 -7.08 11.97
C GLU A 251 22.68 -7.21 13.35
N GLY A 252 21.34 -7.33 13.40
CA GLY A 252 20.54 -7.42 14.63
C GLY A 252 20.38 -8.82 15.21
N GLY A 253 21.09 -9.82 14.68
CA GLY A 253 21.06 -11.20 15.18
C GLY A 253 19.94 -12.05 14.58
N ASP A 254 19.24 -12.83 15.41
CA ASP A 254 18.17 -13.71 14.94
C ASP A 254 16.87 -12.92 14.67
N VAL A 255 16.06 -13.41 13.73
CA VAL A 255 14.74 -12.85 13.37
C VAL A 255 13.78 -13.00 14.56
N PRO A 256 13.08 -11.96 15.02
CA PRO A 256 12.18 -12.08 16.17
C PRO A 256 11.01 -13.05 15.91
N GLN A 257 10.45 -13.66 16.96
CA GLN A 257 9.47 -14.76 16.87
C GLN A 257 8.24 -14.49 15.98
N LYS A 258 7.72 -13.27 15.98
CA LYS A 258 6.54 -12.89 15.19
C LYS A 258 6.87 -12.50 13.74
N TYR A 259 8.15 -12.43 13.37
CA TYR A 259 8.58 -12.00 12.04
C TYR A 259 9.04 -13.16 11.17
N PHE A 260 8.83 -13.00 9.87
CA PHE A 260 9.33 -13.87 8.83
C PHE A 260 10.07 -13.04 7.78
N ILE A 261 11.23 -13.51 7.33
CA ILE A 261 11.98 -12.88 6.25
C ILE A 261 12.03 -13.83 5.08
N VAL A 262 11.38 -13.46 3.98
CA VAL A 262 11.35 -14.26 2.76
C VAL A 262 12.38 -13.71 1.78
N THR A 263 13.39 -14.52 1.46
CA THR A 263 14.50 -14.13 0.59
C THR A 263 14.21 -14.39 -0.89
N ASN A 264 13.29 -15.32 -1.20
CA ASN A 264 12.89 -15.67 -2.56
C ASN A 264 11.43 -15.26 -2.84
N ASN A 265 11.24 -14.35 -3.78
CA ASN A 265 9.91 -13.80 -4.15
C ASN A 265 8.93 -14.85 -4.69
N GLN A 266 9.41 -16.02 -5.12
CA GLN A 266 8.55 -17.09 -5.62
C GLN A 266 7.86 -17.88 -4.49
N LEU A 267 8.34 -17.72 -3.25
CA LEU A 267 7.82 -18.45 -2.09
C LEU A 267 6.62 -17.77 -1.45
N LEU A 268 6.19 -16.61 -1.95
CA LEU A 268 5.06 -15.89 -1.41
C LEU A 268 4.25 -15.22 -2.51
N ARG A 269 2.96 -14.99 -2.23
CA ARG A 269 2.10 -14.11 -3.04
C ARG A 269 1.14 -13.35 -2.13
N VAL A 270 0.72 -12.17 -2.57
CA VAL A 270 -0.30 -11.40 -1.84
C VAL A 270 -1.66 -12.06 -2.12
N LYS A 271 -2.34 -12.54 -1.08
CA LYS A 271 -3.63 -13.22 -1.24
C LYS A 271 -4.81 -12.32 -0.88
N TYR A 272 -4.67 -11.49 0.16
CA TYR A 272 -5.71 -10.56 0.57
C TYR A 272 -5.16 -9.15 0.84
N LEU A 273 -6.04 -8.16 0.75
CA LEU A 273 -5.77 -6.77 1.15
C LEU A 273 -6.76 -6.33 2.22
N LEU A 274 -6.22 -5.83 3.32
CA LEU A 274 -6.97 -5.24 4.43
C LEU A 274 -6.86 -3.72 4.31
N VAL A 275 -7.97 -3.04 4.04
CA VAL A 275 -7.97 -1.60 3.76
C VAL A 275 -8.70 -0.84 4.85
N TYR A 276 -8.00 0.16 5.37
CA TYR A 276 -8.45 1.07 6.42
C TYR A 276 -8.72 2.43 5.80
N SER A 277 -9.93 2.93 6.00
CA SER A 277 -10.34 4.24 5.56
C SER A 277 -10.35 5.20 6.73
N GLN A 278 -9.56 6.26 6.63
CA GLN A 278 -9.67 7.34 7.57
C GLN A 278 -10.91 8.16 7.23
N ARG A 279 -12.00 7.93 7.96
CA ARG A 279 -13.14 8.84 7.93
C ARG A 279 -12.61 10.23 8.27
N ARG A 280 -13.01 11.23 7.48
CA ARG A 280 -12.78 12.65 7.76
C ARG A 280 -13.45 13.00 9.10
N HIS A 281 -12.86 12.63 10.23
CA HIS A 281 -12.91 13.53 11.35
C HIS A 281 -12.24 14.79 10.85
N LEU A 282 -12.95 15.93 10.97
CA LEU A 282 -12.40 17.26 10.74
C LEU A 282 -11.23 17.47 11.69
N SER A 283 -10.08 16.84 11.41
CA SER A 283 -8.79 17.05 12.05
C SER A 283 -8.22 18.35 11.50
N ARG A 284 -8.99 19.42 11.69
CA ARG A 284 -8.56 20.80 11.51
C ARG A 284 -7.67 21.23 12.68
N HIS A 285 -7.47 20.34 13.67
CA HIS A 285 -6.71 20.59 14.89
C HIS A 285 -5.21 20.32 14.75
N SER A 286 -4.74 19.28 14.04
CA SER A 286 -3.28 18.98 14.06
C SER A 286 -2.43 20.01 13.29
N ARG A 287 -2.92 20.51 12.14
CA ARG A 287 -2.20 21.54 11.35
C ARG A 287 -2.14 22.89 12.03
N THR A 288 -3.19 23.29 12.76
CA THR A 288 -3.17 24.54 13.52
C THR A 288 -2.23 24.45 14.71
N HIS A 289 -2.18 23.31 15.41
CA HIS A 289 -1.26 23.12 16.54
C HIS A 289 0.21 23.17 16.12
N PHE A 290 0.60 22.53 15.01
CA PHE A 290 1.98 22.62 14.52
C PHE A 290 2.36 24.05 14.11
N ALA A 291 1.46 24.76 13.40
CA ALA A 291 1.69 26.15 13.03
C ALA A 291 1.79 27.07 14.26
N VAL A 292 0.91 26.88 15.25
CA VAL A 292 0.92 27.64 16.51
C VAL A 292 2.20 27.37 17.30
N MET A 293 2.65 26.12 17.42
CA MET A 293 3.90 25.77 18.10
C MET A 293 5.13 26.35 17.39
N MET A 294 5.16 26.33 16.07
CA MET A 294 6.22 26.96 15.28
C MET A 294 6.23 28.49 15.42
N SER A 295 5.05 29.12 15.42
CA SER A 295 4.93 30.56 15.66
C SER A 295 5.35 30.96 17.08
N LEU A 296 4.96 30.18 18.10
CA LEU A 296 5.38 30.39 19.49
C LEU A 296 6.89 30.22 19.66
N TYR A 297 7.48 29.22 18.99
CA TYR A 297 8.93 29.00 19.00
C TYR A 297 9.69 30.16 18.35
N LEU A 298 9.22 30.65 17.20
CA LEU A 298 9.77 31.85 16.56
C LEU A 298 9.66 33.10 17.44
N LEU A 299 8.52 33.30 18.11
CA LEU A 299 8.33 34.40 19.06
C LEU A 299 9.29 34.29 20.27
N LEU A 300 9.49 33.08 20.79
CA LEU A 300 10.45 32.83 21.87
C LEU A 300 11.88 33.20 21.44
N LEU A 301 12.29 32.82 20.23
CA LEU A 301 13.61 33.16 19.68
C LEU A 301 13.78 34.67 19.50
N VAL A 302 12.74 35.37 19.01
CA VAL A 302 12.73 36.83 18.90
C VAL A 302 12.82 37.49 20.28
N PHE A 303 12.10 36.97 21.27
CA PHE A 303 12.13 37.51 22.63
C PHE A 303 13.48 37.31 23.30
N ILE A 304 14.10 36.13 23.17
CA ILE A 304 15.47 35.86 23.64
C ILE A 304 16.47 36.77 22.93
N GLY A 305 16.32 36.95 21.60
CA GLY A 305 17.16 37.85 20.81
C GLY A 305 17.02 39.32 21.23
N ALA A 306 15.81 39.77 21.54
CA ALA A 306 15.55 41.11 22.05
C ALA A 306 16.11 41.32 23.46
N LEU A 307 15.91 40.38 24.38
CA LEU A 307 16.42 40.47 25.75
C LEU A 307 17.96 40.44 25.83
N ASN A 308 18.62 39.71 24.92
CA ASN A 308 20.09 39.70 24.83
C ASN A 308 20.67 40.86 23.99
N SER A 309 19.81 41.70 23.41
CA SER A 309 20.25 42.85 22.61
C SER A 309 20.53 44.05 23.51
N THR A 310 21.76 44.57 23.44
CA THR A 310 22.20 45.75 24.20
C THR A 310 21.41 47.02 23.82
N THR A 311 20.93 47.11 22.58
CA THR A 311 20.04 48.20 22.11
C THR A 311 18.64 48.14 22.72
N PHE A 312 18.07 46.95 22.91
CA PHE A 312 16.75 46.82 23.54
C PHE A 312 16.82 47.04 25.06
N VAL A 313 17.85 46.53 25.74
CA VAL A 313 18.07 46.77 27.18
C VAL A 313 18.29 48.26 27.46
N SER A 314 19.07 48.96 26.62
CA SER A 314 19.28 50.41 26.76
C SER A 314 18.02 51.23 26.47
N PHE A 315 17.17 50.80 25.54
CA PHE A 315 15.87 51.42 25.28
C PHE A 315 14.90 51.21 26.45
N TRP A 316 14.81 49.98 26.99
CA TRP A 316 13.93 49.65 28.12
C TRP A 316 14.30 50.41 29.40
N ASN A 317 15.60 50.50 29.70
CA ASN A 317 16.11 51.26 30.83
C ASN A 317 15.89 52.78 30.69
N ARG A 318 15.63 53.27 29.48
CA ARG A 318 15.34 54.69 29.21
C ARG A 318 13.85 55.01 29.27
N LEU A 319 12.99 54.01 29.08
CA LEU A 319 11.53 54.15 29.10
C LEU A 319 10.95 54.02 30.51
N PHE A 320 11.61 53.27 31.39
CA PHE A 320 11.17 52.98 32.77
C PHE A 320 12.07 53.64 33.84
N ARG A 321 12.64 54.80 33.54
CA ARG A 321 13.38 55.61 34.51
C ARG A 321 12.62 56.89 34.86
#